data_AF-A0A063ZPV5-F1
#
_entry.id   AF-A0A063ZPV5-F1
#
_cell.length_a   1.000
_cell.length_b   1.000
_cell.length_c   1.000
_cell.angle_alpha   90.00
_cell.angle_beta   90.00
_cell.angle_gamma   90.00
#
_symmetry.space_group_name_H-M   'P 1'
#
loop_
_entity.id
_entity.type
_entity.pdbx_description
1 polymer ?
#
loop_
_entity_poly.entity_id
_entity_poly.type
_entity_poly.pdbx_seq_one_letter_code
_entity_poly.pdbx_strand_id
1 'polypeptide(L)'
;MRTYDGVPMRDILRERLESTAHDDFLVYVMGPYTTFRLDYYLRDDVDVSERDTTLGAFGDSEKELLDELQEIVEWLRTELGVNAFLAVDPDIPTEDIPEETDQERMNVISQSKAYAEASNAVVFVLPKAGVRDGVDIEIGAVLSGFDLGHGEGTPRKAPQRFHVFREHGVASATLDAVPHEYEVALTEYGTRSELQDQIARFLAGLLRSERRGDLPPVDDDSETNGMLGE
;
A
#
# COMPACT_ATOMS: atom_id res chain seq x y z
N MET A 1 5.08 -8.07 -13.41
CA MET A 1 4.14 -7.08 -12.84
C MET A 1 2.70 -7.55 -12.98
N ARG A 2 1.77 -7.24 -12.05
CA ARG A 2 0.31 -7.36 -12.30
C ARG A 2 -0.17 -6.31 -13.29
N THR A 3 -1.24 -6.65 -14.01
CA THR A 3 -1.88 -5.79 -15.02
C THR A 3 -3.28 -5.36 -14.60
N TYR A 4 -3.75 -4.26 -15.19
CA TYR A 4 -5.11 -3.75 -15.11
C TYR A 4 -5.56 -3.37 -16.51
N ASP A 5 -6.70 -3.90 -16.99
CA ASP A 5 -7.14 -3.76 -18.38
C ASP A 5 -6.04 -4.15 -19.41
N GLY A 6 -5.21 -5.13 -19.05
CA GLY A 6 -4.10 -5.63 -19.87
C GLY A 6 -2.84 -4.74 -19.88
N VAL A 7 -2.82 -3.63 -19.14
CA VAL A 7 -1.67 -2.72 -19.02
C VAL A 7 -0.95 -2.96 -17.69
N PRO A 8 0.40 -2.94 -17.60
CA PRO A 8 1.10 -3.05 -16.32
C PRO A 8 0.62 -2.01 -15.31
N MET A 9 0.37 -2.44 -14.07
CA MET A 9 -0.18 -1.56 -13.03
C MET A 9 0.69 -0.32 -12.80
N ARG A 10 2.01 -0.45 -12.90
CA ARG A 10 2.95 0.66 -12.77
C ARG A 10 2.73 1.75 -13.82
N ASP A 11 2.39 1.37 -15.06
CA ASP A 11 2.13 2.31 -16.14
C ASP A 11 0.80 3.04 -15.91
N ILE A 12 -0.24 2.30 -15.48
CA ILE A 12 -1.52 2.89 -15.07
C ILE A 12 -1.32 3.92 -13.95
N LEU A 13 -0.52 3.59 -12.93
CA LEU A 13 -0.24 4.49 -11.82
C LEU A 13 0.48 5.76 -12.29
N ARG A 14 1.52 5.63 -13.14
CA ARG A 14 2.24 6.79 -13.67
C ARG A 14 1.38 7.68 -14.57
N GLU A 15 0.44 7.09 -15.31
CA GLU A 15 -0.48 7.84 -16.17
C GLU A 15 -1.53 8.61 -15.37
N ARG A 16 -2.09 7.98 -14.32
CA ARG A 16 -3.23 8.52 -13.58
C ARG A 16 -2.85 9.41 -12.40
N LEU A 17 -1.68 9.19 -11.80
CA LEU A 17 -1.21 10.01 -10.68
C LEU A 17 -0.68 11.36 -11.16
N GLU A 18 -0.76 12.36 -10.28
CA GLU A 18 -0.20 13.68 -10.54
C GLU A 18 1.33 13.62 -10.65
N SER A 19 1.89 14.45 -11.54
CA SER A 19 3.34 14.53 -11.73
C SER A 19 4.02 15.27 -10.57
N THR A 20 5.22 14.80 -10.25
CA THR A 20 6.12 15.16 -9.16
C THR A 20 7.55 15.30 -9.69
N ALA A 21 8.51 15.67 -8.84
CA ALA A 21 9.91 15.75 -9.26
C ALA A 21 10.51 14.38 -9.65
N HIS A 22 9.93 13.29 -9.12
CA HIS A 22 10.39 11.91 -9.28
C HIS A 22 9.22 10.97 -9.57
N ASP A 23 8.61 11.13 -10.75
CA ASP A 23 7.44 10.35 -11.21
C ASP A 23 7.64 8.85 -11.21
N ASP A 24 8.88 8.40 -11.43
CA ASP A 24 9.25 7.00 -11.43
C ASP A 24 9.41 6.41 -10.03
N PHE A 25 9.48 7.23 -8.98
CA PHE A 25 9.63 6.73 -7.61
C PHE A 25 8.28 6.67 -6.92
N LEU A 26 7.56 5.58 -7.18
CA LEU A 26 6.23 5.33 -6.65
C LEU A 26 6.27 4.94 -5.16
N VAL A 27 5.52 5.63 -4.32
CA VAL A 27 5.37 5.32 -2.88
C VAL A 27 3.91 5.05 -2.58
N TYR A 28 3.57 3.78 -2.37
CA TYR A 28 2.22 3.44 -1.93
C TYR A 28 2.10 3.67 -0.43
N VAL A 29 1.27 4.64 -0.03
CA VAL A 29 0.94 4.91 1.36
C VAL A 29 -0.32 4.13 1.70
N MET A 30 -0.18 3.15 2.58
CA MET A 30 -1.28 2.34 3.06
C MET A 30 -1.64 2.73 4.50
N GLY A 31 -2.91 2.98 4.75
CA GLY A 31 -3.45 3.10 6.09
C GLY A 31 -4.72 2.25 6.21
N PRO A 32 -5.38 2.27 7.37
CA PRO A 32 -6.68 1.64 7.56
C PRO A 32 -7.72 2.33 6.66
N TYR A 33 -8.01 1.83 5.46
CA TYR A 33 -8.92 2.53 4.54
C TYR A 33 -10.38 2.10 4.65
N THR A 34 -10.67 1.08 5.44
CA THR A 34 -11.94 0.35 5.32
C THR A 34 -12.55 0.13 6.69
N THR A 35 -13.77 0.61 6.83
CA THR A 35 -14.77 0.02 7.72
C THR A 35 -14.79 -1.47 7.40
N PHE A 36 -14.20 -2.28 8.28
CA PHE A 36 -14.16 -3.73 8.12
C PHE A 36 -15.59 -4.23 8.01
N ARG A 37 -16.04 -4.59 6.80
CA ARG A 37 -17.12 -5.56 6.69
C ARG A 37 -16.46 -6.94 6.77
N LEU A 38 -16.74 -7.60 7.89
CA LEU A 38 -16.27 -8.93 8.23
C LEU A 38 -16.76 -10.00 7.25
N ASP A 39 -17.74 -9.67 6.39
CA ASP A 39 -18.30 -10.52 5.33
C ASP A 39 -17.26 -10.87 4.25
N TYR A 40 -16.26 -10.02 4.00
CA TYR A 40 -15.26 -10.23 2.95
C TYR A 40 -14.34 -11.43 3.19
N TYR A 41 -14.15 -11.83 4.45
CA TYR A 41 -13.25 -12.91 4.86
C TYR A 41 -13.98 -14.22 5.17
N LEU A 42 -15.32 -14.20 5.29
CA LEU A 42 -16.11 -15.38 5.55
C LEU A 42 -16.53 -16.02 4.22
N ARG A 43 -15.83 -17.10 3.84
CA ARG A 43 -16.37 -18.01 2.83
C ARG A 43 -17.70 -18.62 3.33
N ASP A 44 -18.76 -18.29 2.59
CA ASP A 44 -20.02 -19.01 2.32
C ASP A 44 -20.95 -19.57 3.42
N ASP A 45 -20.70 -19.42 4.73
CA ASP A 45 -21.60 -20.03 5.75
C ASP A 45 -22.03 -19.14 6.93
N VAL A 46 -22.03 -17.80 6.80
CA VAL A 46 -22.57 -16.92 7.85
C VAL A 46 -23.49 -15.85 7.27
N ASP A 47 -24.78 -15.96 7.60
CA ASP A 47 -25.80 -14.95 7.29
C ASP A 47 -25.57 -13.71 8.17
N VAL A 48 -24.88 -12.71 7.61
CA VAL A 48 -24.67 -11.41 8.25
C VAL A 48 -25.80 -10.49 7.80
N SER A 49 -26.89 -10.51 8.57
CA SER A 49 -28.04 -9.64 8.33
C SER A 49 -27.65 -8.16 8.39
N GLU A 50 -27.93 -7.44 7.30
CA GLU A 50 -28.17 -5.99 7.17
C GLU A 50 -27.66 -5.10 8.31
N ARG A 51 -26.37 -4.72 8.27
CA ARG A 51 -25.92 -3.46 8.89
C ARG A 51 -24.97 -2.69 7.98
N ASP A 52 -25.53 -1.59 7.49
CA ASP A 52 -24.93 -0.40 6.89
C ASP A 52 -24.20 -0.53 5.55
N THR A 53 -25.02 -0.68 4.50
CA THR A 53 -24.84 -0.01 3.21
C THR A 53 -24.98 1.50 3.36
N THR A 54 -23.87 2.18 3.63
CA THR A 54 -23.72 3.61 3.29
C THR A 54 -22.27 3.89 2.88
N LEU A 55 -22.00 3.79 1.57
CA LEU A 55 -20.80 4.29 0.88
C LEU A 55 -20.74 5.85 0.87
N GLY A 56 -21.34 6.50 1.87
CA GLY A 56 -21.58 7.95 1.90
C GLY A 56 -21.58 8.58 3.29
N ALA A 57 -21.20 7.83 4.33
CA ALA A 57 -21.00 8.37 5.66
C ALA A 57 -19.70 7.80 6.23
N PHE A 58 -18.56 8.28 5.71
CA PHE A 58 -17.34 8.18 6.49
C PHE A 58 -17.64 8.84 7.84
N GLY A 59 -17.59 8.09 8.94
CA GLY A 59 -17.70 8.69 10.27
C GLY A 59 -16.60 9.75 10.44
N ASP A 60 -16.79 10.74 11.32
CA ASP A 60 -15.83 11.84 11.50
C ASP A 60 -14.38 11.32 11.69
N SER A 61 -14.20 10.20 12.39
CA SER A 61 -12.88 9.56 12.59
C SER A 61 -12.27 8.92 11.34
N GLU A 62 -13.08 8.41 10.40
CA GLU A 62 -12.58 7.87 9.12
C GLU A 62 -12.14 8.99 8.19
N LYS A 63 -12.88 10.10 8.21
CA LYS A 63 -12.50 11.29 7.49
C LYS A 63 -11.20 11.89 8.06
N GLU A 64 -11.10 12.02 9.38
CA GLU A 64 -9.87 12.49 10.05
C GLU A 64 -8.66 11.62 9.69
N LEU A 65 -8.84 10.30 9.63
CA LEU A 65 -7.81 9.36 9.21
C LEU A 65 -7.39 9.57 7.75
N LEU A 66 -8.36 9.64 6.84
CA LEU A 66 -8.09 9.86 5.43
C LEU A 66 -7.39 11.21 5.21
N ASP A 67 -7.87 12.26 5.89
CA ASP A 67 -7.28 13.59 5.86
C ASP A 67 -5.80 13.53 6.34
N GLU A 68 -5.49 12.80 7.42
CA GLU A 68 -4.11 12.61 7.90
C GLU A 68 -3.21 11.88 6.88
N LEU A 69 -3.73 10.84 6.22
CA LEU A 69 -2.97 10.09 5.21
C LEU A 69 -2.77 10.91 3.93
N GLN A 70 -3.77 11.67 3.50
CA GLN A 70 -3.67 12.63 2.40
C GLN A 70 -2.62 13.69 2.70
N GLU A 71 -2.60 14.20 3.93
CA GLU A 71 -1.60 15.15 4.41
C GLU A 71 -0.17 14.59 4.42
N ILE A 72 0.02 13.27 4.55
CA ILE A 72 1.31 12.61 4.42
C ILE A 72 1.70 12.46 2.95
N VAL A 73 0.76 12.05 2.09
CA VAL A 73 0.98 11.95 0.64
C VAL A 73 1.36 13.29 0.04
N GLU A 74 0.64 14.36 0.39
CA GLU A 74 0.92 15.71 -0.07
C GLU A 74 2.33 16.15 0.33
N TRP A 75 2.72 15.89 1.58
CA TRP A 75 4.08 16.18 2.05
C TRP A 75 5.15 15.38 1.28
N LEU A 76 4.91 14.09 1.00
CA LEU A 76 5.83 13.27 0.21
C LEU A 76 5.98 13.81 -1.22
N ARG A 77 4.88 14.23 -1.86
CA ARG A 77 4.88 14.80 -3.21
C ARG A 77 5.57 16.15 -3.26
N THR A 78 5.32 17.03 -2.28
CA THR A 78 5.79 18.42 -2.30
C THR A 78 7.20 18.60 -1.73
N GLU A 79 7.52 17.98 -0.59
CA GLU A 79 8.80 18.19 0.11
C GLU A 79 9.86 17.17 -0.31
N LEU A 80 9.48 15.91 -0.57
CA LEU A 80 10.42 14.87 -1.03
C LEU A 80 10.41 14.68 -2.54
N GLY A 81 9.39 15.20 -3.24
CA GLY A 81 9.29 15.12 -4.69
C GLY A 81 8.96 13.74 -5.24
N VAL A 82 8.58 12.77 -4.41
CA VAL A 82 8.27 11.39 -4.84
C VAL A 82 6.80 11.24 -5.21
N ASN A 83 6.50 10.32 -6.11
CA ASN A 83 5.13 10.05 -6.54
C ASN A 83 4.41 9.13 -5.54
N ALA A 84 4.01 9.72 -4.41
CA ALA A 84 3.28 9.04 -3.36
C ALA A 84 1.78 8.99 -3.65
N PHE A 85 1.07 7.96 -3.21
CA PHE A 85 -0.38 7.86 -3.44
C PHE A 85 -1.09 6.97 -2.41
N LEU A 86 -2.39 7.22 -2.24
CA LEU A 86 -3.35 6.37 -1.52
C LEU A 86 -4.06 5.42 -2.49
N ALA A 87 -4.76 4.41 -1.97
CA ALA A 87 -5.46 3.43 -2.81
C ALA A 87 -6.55 4.06 -3.71
N VAL A 88 -7.13 5.17 -3.26
CA VAL A 88 -8.20 5.90 -3.94
C VAL A 88 -7.69 6.82 -5.06
N ASP A 89 -6.41 7.22 -5.04
CA ASP A 89 -5.89 8.24 -5.96
C ASP A 89 -5.88 7.81 -7.43
N PRO A 90 -5.54 6.54 -7.80
CA PRO A 90 -5.54 6.10 -9.19
C PRO A 90 -6.94 5.92 -9.80
N ASP A 91 -8.00 6.08 -9.00
CA ASP A 91 -9.40 5.94 -9.42
C ASP A 91 -9.67 4.63 -10.19
N ILE A 92 -9.13 3.51 -9.67
CA ILE A 92 -9.42 2.17 -10.18
C ILE A 92 -10.65 1.62 -9.45
N PRO A 93 -11.75 1.31 -10.17
CA PRO A 93 -12.96 0.80 -9.56
C PRO A 93 -12.74 -0.51 -8.80
N THR A 94 -13.33 -0.59 -7.61
CA THR A 94 -13.42 -1.83 -6.85
C THR A 94 -14.76 -2.53 -7.10
N GLU A 95 -14.84 -3.80 -6.72
CA GLU A 95 -16.06 -4.62 -6.84
C GLU A 95 -17.24 -4.06 -6.02
N ASP A 96 -16.95 -3.27 -4.97
CA ASP A 96 -17.93 -2.77 -4.01
C ASP A 96 -18.61 -1.45 -4.44
N ILE A 97 -18.10 -0.77 -5.48
CA ILE A 97 -18.67 0.49 -5.96
C ILE A 97 -19.81 0.21 -6.94
N PRO A 98 -21.06 0.64 -6.66
CA PRO A 98 -22.24 0.26 -7.43
C PRO A 98 -22.37 0.94 -8.80
N GLU A 99 -21.54 1.95 -9.08
CA GLU A 99 -21.59 2.76 -10.30
C GLU A 99 -21.20 1.95 -11.53
N GLU A 100 -22.00 1.93 -12.60
CA GLU A 100 -21.65 1.22 -13.84
C GLU A 100 -20.38 1.81 -14.48
N THR A 101 -19.44 0.94 -14.84
CA THR A 101 -18.18 1.30 -15.50
C THR A 101 -17.82 0.23 -16.53
N ASP A 102 -17.21 0.64 -17.64
CA ASP A 102 -16.67 -0.25 -18.67
C ASP A 102 -15.27 -0.79 -18.31
N GLN A 103 -14.67 -0.27 -17.24
CA GLN A 103 -13.34 -0.66 -16.79
C GLN A 103 -13.35 -1.97 -15.97
N GLU A 104 -12.26 -2.73 -15.97
CA GLU A 104 -12.09 -3.86 -15.06
C GLU A 104 -12.25 -3.41 -13.60
N ARG A 105 -12.88 -4.25 -12.78
CA ARG A 105 -12.99 -4.03 -11.33
C ARG A 105 -12.00 -4.89 -10.61
N MET A 106 -11.41 -4.35 -9.55
CA MET A 106 -10.49 -5.09 -8.71
C MET A 106 -11.08 -5.36 -7.33
N ASN A 107 -10.90 -6.60 -6.87
CA ASN A 107 -10.94 -6.92 -5.45
C ASN A 107 -9.93 -6.04 -4.69
N VAL A 108 -10.32 -5.46 -3.55
CA VAL A 108 -9.50 -4.48 -2.80
C VAL A 108 -8.13 -5.04 -2.42
N ILE A 109 -8.07 -6.29 -1.99
CA ILE A 109 -6.80 -6.94 -1.63
C ILE A 109 -5.93 -7.19 -2.87
N SER A 110 -6.54 -7.57 -3.99
CA SER A 110 -5.83 -7.74 -5.26
C SER A 110 -5.26 -6.41 -5.75
N GLN A 111 -6.00 -5.31 -5.58
CA GLN A 111 -5.59 -3.96 -5.91
C GLN A 111 -4.42 -3.50 -5.03
N SER A 112 -4.52 -3.58 -3.70
CA SER A 112 -3.42 -3.22 -2.78
C SER A 112 -2.14 -4.00 -3.07
N LYS A 113 -2.25 -5.28 -3.41
CA LYS A 113 -1.10 -6.09 -3.83
C LYS A 113 -0.54 -5.65 -5.19
N ALA A 114 -1.38 -5.24 -6.15
CA ALA A 114 -0.91 -4.72 -7.43
C ALA A 114 -0.19 -3.38 -7.26
N TYR A 115 -0.71 -2.48 -6.43
CA TYR A 115 -0.05 -1.22 -6.07
C TYR A 115 1.27 -1.47 -5.35
N ALA A 116 1.29 -2.38 -4.37
CA ALA A 116 2.52 -2.74 -3.67
C ALA A 116 3.58 -3.37 -4.60
N GLU A 117 3.16 -4.14 -5.61
CA GLU A 117 4.06 -4.73 -6.59
C GLU A 117 4.70 -3.64 -7.45
N ALA A 118 3.88 -2.71 -7.95
CA ALA A 118 4.28 -1.60 -8.82
C ALA A 118 5.12 -0.51 -8.12
N SER A 119 5.00 -0.35 -6.80
CA SER A 119 5.65 0.73 -6.05
C SER A 119 7.11 0.45 -5.67
N ASN A 120 7.94 1.48 -5.65
CA ASN A 120 9.32 1.41 -5.15
C ASN A 120 9.34 1.19 -3.64
N ALA A 121 8.40 1.82 -2.93
CA ALA A 121 8.23 1.70 -1.49
C ALA A 121 6.76 1.50 -1.13
N VAL A 122 6.51 0.71 -0.07
CA VAL A 122 5.21 0.55 0.56
C VAL A 122 5.34 0.94 2.02
N VAL A 123 4.61 1.98 2.42
CA VAL A 123 4.61 2.46 3.81
C VAL A 123 3.25 2.24 4.41
N PHE A 124 3.17 1.49 5.50
CA PHE A 124 1.96 1.35 6.29
C PHE A 124 1.99 2.40 7.39
N VAL A 125 1.02 3.30 7.44
CA VAL A 125 0.91 4.33 8.48
C VAL A 125 -0.33 4.03 9.32
N LEU A 126 -0.10 3.77 10.60
CA LEU A 126 -1.12 3.35 11.56
C LEU A 126 -1.28 4.40 12.66
N PRO A 127 -2.06 5.46 12.41
CA PRO A 127 -2.40 6.42 13.44
C PRO A 127 -3.40 5.80 14.43
N LYS A 128 -3.35 6.27 15.67
CA LYS A 128 -4.17 5.80 16.78
C LYS A 128 -5.66 6.00 16.51
N ALA A 129 -6.02 7.08 15.81
CA ALA A 129 -7.40 7.37 15.40
C ALA A 129 -7.97 6.33 14.42
N GLY A 130 -7.11 5.55 13.74
CA GLY A 130 -7.47 4.56 12.73
C GLY A 130 -7.36 3.10 13.16
N VAL A 131 -6.88 2.80 14.38
CA VAL A 131 -6.74 1.41 14.83
C VAL A 131 -8.10 0.81 15.13
N ARG A 132 -8.53 -0.04 14.21
CA ARG A 132 -9.74 -0.86 14.32
C ARG A 132 -9.36 -2.33 14.24
N ASP A 133 -10.27 -3.18 14.69
CA ASP A 133 -10.15 -4.63 14.50
C ASP A 133 -9.97 -4.94 13.00
N GLY A 134 -8.89 -5.63 12.63
CA GLY A 134 -8.66 -6.13 11.26
C GLY A 134 -7.62 -5.41 10.40
N VAL A 135 -7.08 -4.26 10.81
CA VAL A 135 -5.97 -3.59 10.09
C VAL A 135 -4.75 -4.49 9.93
N ASP A 136 -4.51 -5.31 10.95
CA ASP A 136 -3.47 -6.33 10.96
C ASP A 136 -3.72 -7.46 9.96
N ILE A 137 -4.98 -7.78 9.66
CA ILE A 137 -5.37 -8.76 8.64
C ILE A 137 -5.02 -8.24 7.25
N GLU A 138 -5.29 -6.97 6.95
CA GLU A 138 -4.97 -6.39 5.64
C GLU A 138 -3.46 -6.31 5.40
N ILE A 139 -2.70 -5.81 6.38
CA ILE A 139 -1.24 -5.79 6.33
C ILE A 139 -0.73 -7.21 6.13
N GLY A 140 -1.19 -8.17 6.93
CA GLY A 140 -0.82 -9.57 6.81
C GLY A 140 -1.15 -10.15 5.43
N ALA A 141 -2.32 -9.82 4.86
CA ALA A 141 -2.75 -10.29 3.55
C ALA A 141 -1.88 -9.73 2.42
N VAL A 142 -1.49 -8.46 2.48
CA VAL A 142 -0.56 -7.85 1.53
C VAL A 142 0.82 -8.48 1.66
N LEU A 143 1.41 -8.48 2.85
CA LEU A 143 2.75 -9.02 3.10
C LEU A 143 2.87 -10.50 2.72
N SER A 144 1.89 -11.33 3.10
CA SER A 144 1.82 -12.75 2.71
C SER A 144 1.68 -12.93 1.19
N GLY A 145 1.08 -11.96 0.50
CA GLY A 145 0.95 -12.00 -0.97
C GLY A 145 2.27 -11.85 -1.73
N PHE A 146 3.35 -11.47 -1.05
CA PHE A 146 4.70 -11.34 -1.61
C PHE A 146 5.66 -12.44 -1.14
N ASP A 147 5.15 -13.48 -0.45
CA ASP A 147 5.96 -14.56 0.10
C ASP A 147 7.12 -14.02 0.97
N LEU A 148 6.87 -12.93 1.71
CA LEU A 148 7.85 -12.35 2.63
C LEU A 148 7.99 -13.26 3.87
N GLY A 149 9.19 -13.30 4.45
CA GLY A 149 9.45 -14.06 5.67
C GLY A 149 10.29 -15.31 5.49
N HIS A 150 10.36 -16.12 6.55
CA HIS A 150 11.19 -17.32 6.64
C HIS A 150 10.58 -18.58 5.99
N GLY A 151 9.59 -18.43 5.10
CA GLY A 151 9.02 -19.55 4.36
C GLY A 151 9.99 -20.18 3.36
N GLU A 152 9.64 -21.33 2.79
CA GLU A 152 10.46 -21.99 1.75
C GLU A 152 10.45 -21.24 0.39
N GLY A 153 9.63 -20.19 0.25
CA GLY A 153 9.51 -19.38 -0.96
C GLY A 153 10.60 -18.31 -1.09
N THR A 154 10.89 -17.90 -2.32
CA THR A 154 11.68 -16.68 -2.57
C THR A 154 10.74 -15.48 -2.56
N PRO A 155 11.02 -14.43 -1.75
CA PRO A 155 10.20 -13.23 -1.73
C PRO A 155 10.02 -12.64 -3.12
N ARG A 156 8.76 -12.40 -3.50
CA ARG A 156 8.40 -11.77 -4.79
C ARG A 156 8.80 -10.30 -4.86
N LYS A 157 9.01 -9.68 -3.69
CA LYS A 157 9.52 -8.33 -3.53
C LYS A 157 10.41 -8.31 -2.29
N ALA A 158 11.48 -7.53 -2.34
CA ALA A 158 12.42 -7.45 -1.22
C ALA A 158 11.73 -6.85 0.03
N PRO A 159 11.80 -7.50 1.21
CA PRO A 159 11.20 -7.00 2.45
C PRO A 159 11.61 -5.58 2.80
N GLN A 160 12.83 -5.17 2.42
CA GLN A 160 13.35 -3.82 2.62
C GLN A 160 12.48 -2.73 1.97
N ARG A 161 11.63 -3.06 0.99
CA ARG A 161 10.70 -2.11 0.33
C ARG A 161 9.44 -1.82 1.12
N PHE A 162 9.22 -2.53 2.23
CA PHE A 162 8.06 -2.35 3.10
C PHE A 162 8.49 -1.75 4.44
N HIS A 163 7.69 -0.85 4.99
CA HIS A 163 7.87 -0.38 6.36
C HIS A 163 6.54 -0.10 7.04
N VAL A 164 6.36 -0.61 8.26
CA VAL A 164 5.22 -0.29 9.13
C VAL A 164 5.61 0.82 10.10
N PHE A 165 4.85 1.91 10.10
CA PHE A 165 4.91 2.99 11.06
C PHE A 165 3.65 2.96 11.91
N ARG A 166 3.79 2.82 13.23
CA ARG A 166 2.66 2.85 14.15
C ARG A 166 2.76 4.01 15.12
N GLU A 167 1.65 4.68 15.38
CA GLU A 167 1.62 5.72 16.40
C GLU A 167 1.78 5.09 17.80
N HIS A 168 2.42 5.81 18.73
CA HIS A 168 2.50 5.38 20.12
C HIS A 168 1.12 5.10 20.72
N GLY A 169 1.00 3.93 21.36
CA GLY A 169 -0.25 3.46 21.97
C GLY A 169 -1.11 2.58 21.05
N VAL A 170 -0.69 2.36 19.81
CA VAL A 170 -1.24 1.31 18.95
C VAL A 170 -0.62 -0.03 19.35
N ALA A 171 -1.41 -0.94 19.91
CA ALA A 171 -0.98 -2.27 20.34
C ALA A 171 -1.71 -3.36 19.53
N SER A 172 -0.95 -4.27 18.93
CA SER A 172 -1.47 -5.47 18.27
C SER A 172 -0.39 -6.54 18.24
N ALA A 173 -0.71 -7.71 18.79
CA ALA A 173 0.20 -8.86 18.78
C ALA A 173 0.57 -9.29 17.35
N THR A 174 -0.36 -9.13 16.41
CA THR A 174 -0.13 -9.39 14.99
C THR A 174 0.88 -8.41 14.39
N LEU A 175 0.77 -7.11 14.72
CA LEU A 175 1.75 -6.11 14.28
C LEU A 175 3.12 -6.35 14.93
N ASP A 176 3.15 -6.72 16.21
CA ASP A 176 4.39 -7.05 16.92
C ASP A 176 5.12 -8.25 16.29
N ALA A 177 4.40 -9.15 15.63
CA ALA A 177 4.98 -10.28 14.91
C ALA A 177 5.57 -9.91 13.54
N VAL A 178 5.18 -8.78 12.93
CA VAL A 178 5.56 -8.42 11.55
C VAL A 178 7.07 -8.46 11.28
N PRO A 179 7.94 -7.90 12.15
CA PRO A 179 9.40 -7.95 11.93
C PRO A 179 9.98 -9.36 11.94
N HIS A 180 9.34 -10.28 12.65
CA HIS A 180 9.79 -11.66 12.79
C HIS A 180 9.22 -12.56 11.71
N GLU A 181 7.95 -12.39 11.36
CA GLU A 181 7.26 -13.22 10.39
C GLU A 181 7.58 -12.83 8.95
N TYR A 182 7.78 -11.54 8.65
CA TYR A 182 7.94 -11.05 7.27
C TYR A 182 9.27 -10.36 7.00
N GLU A 183 10.15 -10.22 8.01
CA GLU A 183 11.39 -9.42 7.93
C GLU A 183 11.14 -7.94 7.54
N VAL A 184 9.93 -7.44 7.80
CA VAL A 184 9.52 -6.06 7.52
C VAL A 184 9.74 -5.19 8.75
N ALA A 185 10.41 -4.04 8.57
CA ALA A 185 10.66 -3.14 9.67
C ALA A 185 9.35 -2.57 10.25
N LEU A 186 9.29 -2.44 11.57
CA LEU A 186 8.23 -1.76 12.30
C LEU A 186 8.85 -0.69 13.21
N THR A 187 8.40 0.55 13.08
CA THR A 187 8.86 1.69 13.90
C THR A 187 7.68 2.40 14.54
N GLU A 188 7.87 2.87 15.77
CA GLU A 188 6.89 3.72 16.45
C GLU A 188 7.18 5.21 16.20
N TYR A 189 6.12 6.02 16.13
CA TYR A 189 6.23 7.47 16.11
C TYR A 189 5.27 8.10 17.13
N GLY A 190 5.69 9.21 17.73
CA GLY A 190 4.85 9.99 18.65
C GLY A 190 4.30 11.28 18.07
N THR A 191 4.83 11.73 16.93
CA THR A 191 4.43 12.97 16.28
C THR A 191 4.52 12.85 14.77
N ARG A 192 3.78 13.71 14.06
CA ARG A 192 3.85 13.81 12.59
C ARG A 192 5.26 14.13 12.08
N SER A 193 5.99 15.02 12.74
CA SER A 193 7.37 15.37 12.34
C SER A 193 8.31 14.18 12.47
N GLU A 194 8.14 13.38 13.52
CA GLU A 194 8.91 12.15 13.70
C GLU A 194 8.58 11.13 12.60
N LEU A 195 7.29 10.93 12.30
CA LEU A 195 6.87 10.07 11.19
C LEU A 195 7.50 10.51 9.87
N GLN A 196 7.43 11.81 9.55
CA GLN A 196 8.03 12.39 8.35
C GLN A 196 9.54 12.12 8.29
N ASP A 197 10.28 12.38 9.37
CA ASP A 197 11.71 12.13 9.44
C ASP A 197 12.07 10.64 9.27
N GLN A 198 11.24 9.75 9.83
CA GLN A 198 11.43 8.30 9.70
C GLN A 198 11.15 7.81 8.27
N ILE A 199 10.06 8.27 7.64
CA ILE A 199 9.73 7.96 6.24
C ILE A 199 10.83 8.48 5.31
N ALA A 200 11.26 9.74 5.47
CA ALA A 200 12.32 10.32 4.64
C ALA A 200 13.63 9.49 4.73
N ARG A 201 14.01 9.05 5.93
CA ARG A 201 15.18 8.18 6.13
C ARG A 201 15.03 6.82 5.47
N PHE A 202 13.84 6.23 5.55
CA PHE A 202 13.50 4.97 4.91
C PHE A 202 13.63 5.06 3.38
N LEU A 203 12.97 6.05 2.75
CA LEU A 203 13.00 6.25 1.30
C LEU A 203 14.42 6.57 0.80
N ALA A 204 15.16 7.41 1.52
CA ALA A 204 16.57 7.68 1.22
C ALA A 204 17.45 6.42 1.35
N GLY A 205 17.10 5.50 2.26
CA GLY A 205 17.70 4.18 2.38
C GLY A 205 17.52 3.36 1.10
N LEU A 206 16.27 3.25 0.62
CA LEU A 206 15.92 2.54 -0.60
C LEU A 206 16.65 3.08 -1.83
N LEU A 207 16.58 4.39 -2.05
CA LEU A 207 17.24 5.05 -3.18
C LEU A 207 18.76 4.80 -3.19
N ARG A 208 19.40 4.79 -2.01
CA ARG A 208 20.82 4.46 -1.90
C ARG A 208 21.11 3.00 -2.22
N SER A 209 20.28 2.08 -1.74
CA SER A 209 20.43 0.65 -2.03
C SER A 209 20.24 0.35 -3.51
N GLU A 210 19.25 0.96 -4.17
CA GLU A 210 19.07 0.84 -5.63
C GLU A 210 20.29 1.37 -6.39
N ARG A 211 20.78 2.56 -6.04
CA ARG A 211 21.96 3.16 -6.70
C ARG A 211 23.24 2.36 -6.51
N ARG A 212 23.39 1.62 -5.41
CA ARG A 212 24.54 0.74 -5.16
C ARG A 212 24.39 -0.65 -5.78
N GLY A 213 23.20 -1.00 -6.29
CA GLY A 213 22.90 -2.34 -6.78
C GLY A 213 22.62 -3.36 -5.67
N ASP A 214 22.44 -2.91 -4.42
CA ASP A 214 22.07 -3.77 -3.29
C ASP A 214 20.58 -4.17 -3.36
N LEU A 215 19.79 -3.44 -4.14
CA LEU A 215 18.37 -3.65 -4.35
C LEU A 215 18.07 -3.49 -5.85
N PRO A 216 17.49 -4.49 -6.53
CA PRO A 216 17.14 -4.35 -7.95
C PRO A 216 16.07 -3.26 -8.12
N PRO A 217 16.10 -2.44 -9.18
CA PRO A 217 15.05 -1.47 -9.46
C PRO A 217 13.68 -2.17 -9.58
N VAL A 218 12.60 -1.41 -9.40
CA VAL A 218 11.27 -1.90 -9.78
C VAL A 218 11.17 -1.74 -11.28
N ASP A 219 11.45 -2.82 -12.01
CA ASP A 219 11.47 -2.82 -13.47
C ASP A 219 10.08 -2.47 -14.04
N ASP A 220 10.11 -1.76 -15.17
CA ASP A 220 9.08 -1.92 -16.18
C ASP A 220 9.40 -3.19 -16.98
N ASP A 221 8.44 -4.11 -17.07
CA ASP A 221 8.53 -5.27 -17.97
C ASP A 221 8.50 -4.85 -19.47
N SER A 222 8.81 -3.59 -19.83
CA SER A 222 8.67 -3.05 -21.19
C SER A 222 9.94 -3.07 -22.05
N GLU A 223 11.13 -3.39 -21.53
CA GLU A 223 12.38 -3.35 -22.34
C GLU A 223 13.22 -4.64 -22.43
N THR A 224 12.67 -5.83 -22.12
CA THR A 224 13.44 -7.10 -22.34
C THR A 224 13.04 -7.89 -23.59
N ASN A 225 12.16 -7.37 -24.46
CA ASN A 225 11.72 -8.10 -25.68
C ASN A 225 12.04 -7.38 -27.01
N GLY A 226 13.10 -6.55 -27.05
CA GLY A 226 13.47 -5.77 -28.25
C GLY A 226 14.88 -6.00 -28.81
N MET A 227 15.69 -6.90 -28.25
CA MET A 227 17.10 -7.04 -28.63
C MET A 227 17.54 -8.50 -28.81
N LEU A 228 16.68 -9.36 -29.35
CA LEU A 228 17.06 -10.66 -29.93
C LEU A 228 16.16 -10.95 -31.13
N GLY A 229 16.44 -10.29 -32.25
CA GLY A 229 15.81 -10.53 -33.54
C GLY A 229 16.76 -10.12 -34.65
N GLU A 230 17.59 -11.09 -35.04
CA GLU A 230 18.38 -11.29 -36.27
C GLU A 230 18.77 -10.10 -37.15
#